data_AF-A0A2I0VZU2-F1
#
_entry.id   AF-A0A2I0VZU2-F1
#
_cell.length_a   1.000
_cell.length_b   1.000
_cell.length_c   1.000
_cell.angle_alpha   90.00
_cell.angle_beta   90.00
_cell.angle_gamma   90.00
#
_symmetry.space_group_name_H-M   'P 1'
#
loop_
_entity.id
_entity.type
_entity.pdbx_description
1 polymer ?
#
loop_
_entity_poly.entity_id
_entity_poly.type
_entity_poly.pdbx_seq_one_letter_code
_entity_poly.pdbx_strand_id
1 'polypeptide(L)'
;MSFGVTNAPAIFMDLMNRVFREYLDQFVIIFIDDILVYSTSEDEHARYLSIVLETLRRHQLYAKFSKCEFWLKSISFLGHVVSGEGISVDPQKIQAVAG
;
A
#
# COMPACT_ATOMS: atom_id res chain seq x y z
N MET A 1 18.32 3.55 0.28
CA MET A 1 18.63 4.51 1.36
C MET A 1 19.21 3.74 2.54
N SER A 2 20.10 4.34 3.32
CA SER A 2 20.58 3.76 4.58
C SER A 2 19.53 3.90 5.68
N PHE A 3 19.32 2.86 6.46
CA PHE A 3 18.48 2.91 7.65
C PHE A 3 19.06 3.88 8.69
N GLY A 4 18.18 4.55 9.46
CA GLY A 4 18.59 5.44 10.56
C GLY A 4 18.75 6.92 10.19
N VAL A 5 18.56 7.30 8.92
CA VAL A 5 18.54 8.72 8.50
C VAL A 5 17.15 9.29 8.75
N THR A 6 17.05 10.36 9.54
CA THR A 6 15.77 10.98 9.97
C THR A 6 14.85 11.35 8.80
N ASN A 7 15.42 11.80 7.68
CA ASN A 7 14.66 12.26 6.52
C ASN A 7 14.37 11.14 5.50
N ALA A 8 14.90 9.93 5.69
CA ALA A 8 14.72 8.85 4.73
C ALA A 8 13.23 8.52 4.46
N PRO A 9 12.33 8.45 5.45
CA PRO A 9 10.91 8.20 5.20
C PRO A 9 10.26 9.30 4.36
N ALA A 10 10.57 10.58 4.64
CA ALA A 10 10.00 11.71 3.92
C ALA A 10 10.47 11.74 2.44
N ILE A 11 11.76 11.48 2.20
CA ILE A 11 12.31 11.41 0.84
C ILE A 11 11.73 10.22 0.08
N PHE A 12 11.57 9.07 0.74
CA PHE A 12 11.00 7.89 0.11
C PHE A 12 9.53 8.10 -0.24
N MET A 13 8.76 8.74 0.66
CA MET A 13 7.37 9.08 0.40
C MET A 13 7.22 10.07 -0.77
N ASP A 14 8.07 11.11 -0.86
CA ASP A 14 8.08 12.03 -2.03
C ASP A 14 8.41 11.29 -3.33
N LEU A 15 9.39 10.38 -3.32
CA LEU A 15 9.70 9.54 -4.48
C LEU A 15 8.49 8.70 -4.90
N MET A 16 7.88 7.97 -3.96
CA MET A 16 6.75 7.10 -4.23
C MET A 16 5.54 7.90 -4.74
N ASN A 17 5.27 9.07 -4.14
CA ASN A 17 4.21 9.96 -4.60
C ASN A 17 4.43 10.46 -6.03
N ARG A 18 5.67 10.72 -6.44
CA ARG A 18 5.99 11.12 -7.82
C ARG A 18 5.85 9.97 -8.80
N VAL A 19 6.31 8.77 -8.42
CA VAL A 19 6.25 7.57 -9.27
C VAL A 19 4.81 7.13 -9.55
N PHE A 20 3.96 7.18 -8.53
CA PHE A 20 2.57 6.72 -8.61
C PHE A 20 1.55 7.84 -8.75
N ARG A 21 1.99 9.09 -8.99
CA ARG A 21 1.14 10.28 -9.03
C ARG A 21 -0.13 10.11 -9.88
N GLU A 22 -0.01 9.41 -10.99
CA GLU A 22 -1.12 9.17 -11.93
C GLU A 22 -2.18 8.20 -11.38
N TYR A 23 -1.84 7.39 -10.38
CA TYR A 23 -2.67 6.29 -9.85
C TYR A 23 -3.11 6.50 -8.39
N LEU A 24 -2.50 7.49 -7.71
CA LEU A 24 -2.86 7.88 -6.35
C LEU A 24 -4.35 8.25 -6.27
N ASP A 25 -4.99 7.80 -5.20
CA ASP A 25 -6.40 8.03 -4.87
C ASP A 25 -7.42 7.52 -5.91
N GLN A 26 -6.96 6.88 -6.99
CA GLN A 26 -7.80 6.19 -7.96
C GLN A 26 -7.92 4.70 -7.62
N PHE A 27 -6.78 4.02 -7.52
CA PHE A 27 -6.71 2.60 -7.18
C PHE A 27 -5.45 2.23 -6.36
N VAL A 28 -4.60 3.22 -6.03
CA VAL A 28 -3.39 3.05 -5.23
C VAL A 28 -3.40 4.01 -4.05
N ILE A 29 -3.12 3.49 -2.87
CA ILE A 29 -2.76 4.27 -1.68
C ILE A 29 -1.32 3.90 -1.30
N ILE A 30 -0.52 4.90 -0.95
CA ILE A 30 0.88 4.71 -0.58
C ILE A 30 1.10 5.26 0.82
N PHE A 31 1.81 4.49 1.64
CA PHE A 31 2.29 4.95 2.93
C PHE A 31 3.71 4.46 3.17
N ILE A 32 4.68 5.38 3.07
CA ILE A 32 6.11 5.09 3.20
C ILE A 32 6.51 3.92 2.28
N ASP A 33 6.65 2.71 2.82
CA ASP A 33 7.06 1.48 2.13
C ASP A 33 5.90 0.57 1.71
N ASP A 34 4.68 0.83 2.17
CA ASP A 34 3.51 0.02 1.87
C ASP A 34 2.70 0.62 0.70
N ILE A 35 2.26 -0.27 -0.21
CA ILE A 35 1.42 0.05 -1.36
C ILE A 35 0.13 -0.77 -1.25
N LEU A 36 -1.00 -0.10 -1.09
CA LEU A 36 -2.31 -0.72 -1.13
C LEU A 36 -2.93 -0.53 -2.52
N VAL A 37 -3.38 -1.62 -3.11
CA VAL A 37 -4.10 -1.62 -4.40
C VAL A 37 -5.53 -2.08 -4.14
N TYR A 38 -6.51 -1.29 -4.58
CA TYR A 38 -7.93 -1.61 -4.40
C TYR A 38 -8.69 -1.51 -5.72
N SER A 39 -9.76 -2.29 -5.85
CA SER A 39 -10.60 -2.35 -7.04
C SER A 39 -11.98 -2.91 -6.70
N THR A 40 -12.92 -2.79 -7.63
CA THR A 40 -14.30 -3.28 -7.42
C THR A 40 -14.51 -4.71 -7.91
N SER A 41 -13.71 -5.15 -8.90
CA SER A 41 -13.76 -6.50 -9.48
C SER A 41 -12.38 -7.13 -9.56
N GLU A 42 -12.33 -8.45 -9.70
CA GLU A 42 -11.09 -9.23 -9.83
C GLU A 42 -10.35 -8.91 -11.15
N ASP A 43 -11.08 -8.74 -12.26
CA ASP A 43 -10.49 -8.36 -13.55
C ASP A 43 -9.83 -6.99 -13.49
N GLU A 44 -10.51 -6.02 -12.86
CA GLU A 44 -9.97 -4.69 -12.63
C GLU A 44 -8.74 -4.76 -11.71
N HIS A 45 -8.78 -5.58 -10.66
CA HIS A 45 -7.65 -5.78 -9.76
C HIS A 45 -6.43 -6.34 -10.49
N ALA A 46 -6.62 -7.33 -11.38
CA ALA A 46 -5.54 -7.93 -12.16
C ALA A 46 -4.83 -6.88 -13.02
N ARG A 47 -5.63 -6.00 -13.63
CA ARG A 47 -5.13 -4.89 -14.45
C ARG A 47 -4.36 -3.88 -13.61
N TYR A 48 -4.91 -3.45 -12.48
CA TYR A 48 -4.26 -2.49 -11.58
C TYR A 48 -2.99 -3.04 -10.96
N LEU A 49 -3.01 -4.29 -10.51
CA LEU A 49 -1.81 -4.96 -10.01
C LEU A 49 -0.72 -5.02 -11.08
N SER A 50 -1.08 -5.33 -12.33
CA SER A 50 -0.12 -5.34 -13.44
C SER A 50 0.50 -3.96 -13.66
N ILE A 51 -0.30 -2.88 -13.62
CA ILE A 51 0.18 -1.50 -13.74
C ILE A 51 1.15 -1.15 -12.59
N VAL A 52 0.81 -1.52 -11.36
CA VAL A 52 1.64 -1.24 -10.18
C VAL A 52 2.98 -1.97 -10.27
N LEU A 53 2.97 -3.27 -10.60
CA LEU A 53 4.19 -4.07 -10.75
C LEU A 53 5.07 -3.58 -11.91
N GLU A 54 4.48 -3.20 -13.04
CA GLU A 54 5.18 -2.59 -14.17
C GLU A 54 5.81 -1.24 -13.79
N THR A 55 5.08 -0.42 -13.04
CA THR A 55 5.57 0.87 -12.55
C THR A 55 6.76 0.68 -11.61
N LEU A 56 6.66 -0.25 -10.65
CA LEU A 56 7.78 -0.62 -9.78
C LEU A 56 9.00 -1.05 -10.59
N ARG A 57 8.80 -1.95 -11.57
CA ARG A 57 9.87 -2.45 -12.44
C ARG A 57 10.54 -1.32 -13.23
N ARG A 58 9.77 -0.41 -13.83
CA ARG A 58 10.27 0.74 -14.61
C ARG A 58 11.13 1.68 -13.77
N HIS A 59 10.78 1.88 -12.51
CA HIS A 59 11.51 2.75 -11.58
C HIS A 59 12.54 2.01 -10.72
N GLN A 60 12.80 0.72 -11.01
CA GLN A 60 13.74 -0.13 -10.27
C GLN A 60 13.45 -0.18 -8.76
N LEU A 61 12.16 -0.15 -8.41
CA LEU A 61 11.66 -0.35 -7.06
C LEU A 61 11.26 -1.81 -6.89
N TYR A 62 11.62 -2.41 -5.76
CA TYR A 62 11.45 -3.84 -5.53
C TYR A 62 10.59 -4.08 -4.29
N ALA A 63 9.46 -4.74 -4.48
CA ALA A 63 8.65 -5.22 -3.38
C ALA A 63 9.22 -6.54 -2.83
N LYS A 64 9.20 -6.70 -1.51
CA LYS A 64 9.60 -7.96 -0.89
C LYS A 64 8.44 -8.95 -0.96
N PHE A 65 8.50 -9.90 -1.88
CA PHE A 65 7.42 -10.88 -2.12
C PHE A 65 6.93 -11.58 -0.85
N SER A 66 7.84 -11.91 0.08
CA SER A 66 7.47 -12.55 1.36
C SER A 66 6.63 -11.69 2.31
N LYS A 67 6.44 -10.41 2.01
CA LYS A 67 5.61 -9.46 2.75
C LYS A 67 4.40 -8.99 1.95
N CYS A 68 4.27 -9.42 0.69
CA CYS A 68 3.16 -9.03 -0.16
C CYS A 68 1.97 -9.95 0.08
N GLU A 69 0.79 -9.36 0.21
CA GLU A 69 -0.48 -10.07 0.30
C GLU A 69 -1.31 -9.73 -0.95
N PHE A 70 -1.88 -10.74 -1.60
CA PHE A 70 -2.60 -10.58 -2.87
C PHE A 70 -4.00 -11.18 -2.77
N TRP A 71 -4.94 -10.65 -3.57
CA TRP A 71 -6.29 -11.19 -3.72
C TRP A 71 -7.09 -11.32 -2.43
N LEU A 72 -6.86 -10.39 -1.49
CA LEU A 72 -7.58 -10.35 -0.22
C LEU A 72 -8.87 -9.53 -0.36
N LYS A 73 -9.97 -10.05 0.20
CA LYS A 73 -11.25 -9.33 0.31
C LYS A 73 -11.27 -8.32 1.46
N SER A 74 -10.37 -8.49 2.43
CA SER A 74 -10.13 -7.55 3.51
C SER A 74 -8.66 -7.59 3.90
N ILE A 75 -8.06 -6.44 4.17
CA ILE A 75 -6.65 -6.32 4.55
C ILE A 75 -6.50 -5.36 5.72
N SER A 76 -5.59 -5.67 6.65
CA SER A 76 -5.18 -4.70 7.67
C SER A 76 -4.10 -3.79 7.06
N PHE A 77 -4.40 -2.50 6.99
CA PHE A 77 -3.53 -1.48 6.44
C PHE A 77 -3.45 -0.31 7.42
N LEU A 78 -2.24 -0.01 7.92
CA LEU A 78 -1.99 1.06 8.90
C LEU A 78 -2.82 0.96 10.20
N GLY A 79 -3.27 -0.24 10.56
CA GLY A 79 -4.14 -0.49 11.72
C GLY A 79 -5.61 -0.15 11.48
N HIS A 80 -6.03 -0.09 10.22
CA HIS A 80 -7.41 -0.12 9.79
C HIS A 80 -7.65 -1.40 8.98
N VAL A 81 -8.84 -1.99 9.09
CA VAL A 81 -9.28 -3.05 8.20
C VAL A 81 -10.03 -2.42 7.05
N VAL A 82 -9.47 -2.56 5.85
CA VAL A 82 -10.08 -2.11 4.59
C VAL A 82 -10.80 -3.30 3.96
N SER A 83 -12.09 -3.17 3.68
CA SER A 83 -12.91 -4.20 3.02
C SER A 83 -13.88 -3.56 2.00
N GLY A 84 -14.59 -4.40 1.25
CA GLY A 84 -15.66 -3.94 0.35
C GLY A 84 -16.84 -3.25 1.05
N GLU A 85 -16.96 -3.37 2.38
CA GLU A 85 -17.98 -2.71 3.20
C GLU A 85 -17.52 -1.34 3.73
N GLY A 86 -16.25 -0.99 3.54
CA GLY A 86 -15.66 0.27 3.98
C GLY A 86 -14.41 0.08 4.84
N ILE A 87 -14.07 1.13 5.60
CA ILE A 87 -12.90 1.17 6.48
C ILE A 87 -13.37 1.00 7.93
N SER A 88 -12.83 0.01 8.63
CA SER A 88 -13.05 -0.22 10.06
C SER A 88 -11.72 -0.15 10.82
N VAL A 89 -11.77 0.09 12.13
CA VAL A 89 -10.56 0.11 12.96
C VAL A 89 -10.13 -1.32 13.24
N ASP A 90 -8.84 -1.62 13.11
CA ASP A 90 -8.31 -2.95 13.43
C ASP A 90 -8.55 -3.29 14.91
N PRO A 91 -9.29 -4.37 15.24
CA PRO A 91 -9.54 -4.79 16.61
C PRO A 91 -8.26 -4.95 17.46
N GLN A 92 -7.12 -5.28 16.83
CA GLN A 92 -5.85 -5.41 17.53
C GLN A 92 -5.30 -4.08 18.04
N LYS A 93 -5.55 -2.96 17.34
CA LYS A 93 -5.18 -1.62 17.83
C LYS A 93 -6.06 -1.16 18.99
N ILE A 94 -7.33 -1.59 19.02
CA ILE A 94 -8.25 -1.27 20.13
C ILE A 94 -7.73 -1.88 21.44
N GLN A 95 -7.19 -3.09 21.41
CA GLN A 95 -6.57 -3.72 22.58
C GLN A 95 -5.31 -2.99 23.08
N ALA A 96 -4.54 -2.35 22.19
CA ALA A 96 -3.32 -1.65 22.58
C ALA A 96 -3.55 -0.32 23.31
N VAL A 97 -4.76 0.26 23.23
CA VAL A 97 -5.12 1.54 23.86
C VAL A 97 -6.02 1.37 25.09
N ALA A 98 -6.69 0.21 25.23
CA ALA A 98 -7.57 -0.08 26.35
C ALA A 98 -6.84 -0.58 27.63
N GLY A 99 -5.52 -0.39 27.72
CA GLY A 99 -4.68 -0.78 28.85
C GLY A 99 -4.21 0.41 29.67
#